data_AF-A0A350MLD9-F1
#
_entry.id   AF-A0A350MLD9-F1
#
_cell.length_a   1.000
_cell.length_b   1.000
_cell.length_c   1.000
_cell.angle_alpha   90.00
_cell.angle_beta   90.00
_cell.angle_gamma   90.00
#
_symmetry.space_group_name_H-M   'P 1'
#
loop_
_entity.id
_entity.type
_entity.pdbx_description
1 polymer ?
#
loop_
_entity_poly.entity_id
_entity_poly.type
_entity_poly.pdbx_seq_one_letter_code
_entity_poly.pdbx_strand_id
1 'polypeptide(L)'
;MKKYIIILLSFAPLFIQAQYGSEKAQNQLKSLAQTLQSAKNIRIQFTLAQNTEKASSSKSDAEKTVLSQPKQGILWISENKFRLMLDGQIIINDG
;
A
#
# COMPACT_ATOMS: atom_id res chain seq x y z
N MET A 1 35.96 -42.48 -26.90
CA MET A 1 36.62 -41.54 -25.97
C MET A 1 36.12 -40.12 -26.25
N LYS A 2 36.04 -39.28 -25.19
CA LYS A 2 35.41 -37.94 -25.07
C LYS A 2 33.93 -38.03 -24.66
N LYS A 3 33.65 -38.18 -23.36
CA LYS A 3 33.63 -37.18 -22.27
C LYS A 3 32.48 -36.17 -22.39
N TYR A 4 31.48 -36.39 -21.54
CA TYR A 4 30.76 -35.46 -20.66
C TYR A 4 30.53 -34.02 -21.16
N ILE A 5 29.28 -33.56 -21.11
CA ILE A 5 28.71 -32.83 -19.96
C ILE A 5 27.25 -32.52 -20.31
N ILE A 6 26.35 -33.13 -19.53
CA ILE A 6 24.96 -32.70 -19.40
C ILE A 6 25.03 -31.36 -18.66
N ILE A 7 24.76 -30.25 -19.35
CA ILE A 7 24.60 -28.95 -18.68
C ILE A 7 23.22 -28.94 -18.01
N LEU A 8 23.23 -29.51 -16.80
CA LEU A 8 22.60 -29.04 -15.58
C LEU A 8 21.40 -28.10 -15.75
N LEU A 9 20.22 -28.67 -15.52
CA LEU A 9 19.12 -28.04 -14.80
C LEU A 9 19.64 -27.25 -13.59
N SER A 10 19.73 -25.92 -13.69
CA SER A 10 19.64 -25.01 -12.54
C SER A 10 19.73 -23.55 -12.96
N PHE A 11 18.91 -23.12 -13.92
CA PHE A 11 18.37 -21.76 -13.82
C PHE A 11 17.31 -21.77 -12.70
N ALA A 12 17.78 -21.91 -11.46
CA ALA A 12 17.04 -21.37 -10.35
C ALA A 12 16.91 -19.87 -10.67
N PRO A 13 15.70 -19.28 -10.71
CA PRO A 13 15.62 -17.84 -10.58
C PRO A 13 16.37 -17.55 -9.27
N LEU A 14 17.51 -16.88 -9.39
CA LEU A 14 18.10 -16.18 -8.26
C LEU A 14 16.98 -15.25 -7.81
N PHE A 15 16.19 -15.71 -6.84
CA PHE A 15 15.37 -14.88 -6.02
C PHE A 15 16.36 -13.93 -5.38
N ILE A 16 16.58 -12.79 -6.05
CA ILE A 16 17.04 -11.58 -5.41
C ILE A 16 15.90 -11.25 -4.44
N GLN A 17 15.88 -11.95 -3.31
CA GLN A 17 15.19 -11.47 -2.14
C GLN A 17 15.86 -10.14 -1.89
N ALA A 18 15.14 -9.04 -2.16
CA ALA A 18 15.53 -7.74 -1.70
C ALA A 18 15.74 -7.84 -0.18
N GLN A 19 16.98 -8.10 0.22
CA GLN A 19 17.43 -8.23 1.60
C GLN A 19 17.52 -6.83 2.19
N TYR A 20 16.39 -6.13 2.20
CA TYR A 20 16.24 -4.83 2.82
C TYR A 20 14.85 -4.75 3.46
N GLY A 21 14.63 -5.63 4.44
CA GLY A 21 13.58 -5.45 5.43
C GLY A 21 14.23 -5.67 6.79
N SER A 22 14.68 -4.59 7.44
CA SER A 22 15.18 -4.65 8.82
C SER A 22 14.28 -5.57 9.65
N GLU A 23 14.84 -6.61 10.28
CA GLU A 23 14.09 -7.56 11.12
C GLU A 23 13.24 -6.81 12.16
N LYS A 24 13.78 -5.70 12.67
CA LYS A 24 13.07 -4.75 13.54
C LYS A 24 11.81 -4.18 12.89
N ALA A 25 11.87 -3.71 11.65
CA ALA A 25 10.72 -3.17 10.93
C ALA A 25 9.66 -4.25 10.67
N GLN A 26 10.07 -5.48 10.34
CA GLN A 26 9.15 -6.61 10.19
C GLN A 26 8.45 -6.95 11.51
N ASN A 27 9.20 -6.99 12.61
CA ASN A 27 8.65 -7.24 13.95
C ASN A 27 7.67 -6.13 14.37
N GLN A 28 7.96 -4.87 14.04
CA GLN A 28 7.06 -3.75 14.28
C GLN A 28 5.77 -3.85 13.47
N LEU A 29 5.85 -4.20 12.19
CA LEU A 29 4.67 -4.43 11.34
C LEU A 29 3.82 -5.60 11.86
N LYS A 30 4.46 -6.68 12.30
CA LYS A 30 3.75 -7.84 12.88
C LYS A 30 3.01 -7.47 14.17
N SER A 31 3.66 -6.73 15.06
CA SER A 31 3.04 -6.25 16.30
C SER A 31 1.86 -5.30 16.03
N LEU A 32 2.01 -4.41 15.05
CA LEU A 32 0.93 -3.53 14.61
C LEU A 32 -0.25 -4.34 14.04
N ALA A 33 0.01 -5.30 13.16
CA ALA A 33 -1.02 -6.15 12.58
C ALA A 33 -1.79 -6.94 13.65
N GLN A 34 -1.09 -7.50 14.64
CA GLN A 34 -1.73 -8.19 15.77
C GLN A 34 -2.62 -7.24 16.61
N THR A 35 -2.16 -6.02 16.83
CA THR A 35 -2.92 -4.99 17.56
C THR A 35 -4.18 -4.58 16.79
N LEU A 36 -4.09 -4.45 15.46
CA LEU A 36 -5.25 -4.15 14.62
C LEU A 36 -6.23 -5.33 14.55
N GLN A 37 -5.74 -6.56 14.50
CA GLN A 37 -6.59 -7.77 14.50
C GLN A 37 -7.35 -7.96 15.82
N SER A 38 -6.76 -7.59 16.96
CA SER A 38 -7.45 -7.69 18.25
C SER A 38 -8.55 -6.63 18.42
N ALA A 39 -8.48 -5.53 17.67
CA ALA A 39 -9.51 -4.51 17.65
C ALA A 39 -10.69 -4.93 16.74
N LYS A 40 -11.81 -5.34 17.35
CA LYS A 40 -13.02 -5.75 16.61
C LYS A 40 -13.62 -4.64 15.73
N ASN A 41 -13.53 -3.39 16.19
CA ASN A 41 -14.08 -2.23 15.51
C ASN A 41 -13.07 -1.09 15.58
N ILE A 42 -12.66 -0.56 14.43
CA ILE A 42 -11.71 0.54 14.33
C ILE A 42 -12.41 1.71 13.63
N ARG A 43 -12.29 2.91 14.19
CA ARG A 43 -12.68 4.16 13.54
C ARG A 43 -11.45 5.05 13.41
N ILE A 44 -11.11 5.41 12.18
CA ILE A 44 -9.99 6.29 11.84
C ILE A 44 -10.55 7.56 11.24
N GLN A 45 -10.29 8.71 11.87
CA GLN A 45 -10.51 10.02 11.27
C GLN A 45 -9.18 10.48 10.69
N PHE A 46 -9.16 10.87 9.42
CA PHE A 46 -7.94 11.22 8.72
C PHE A 46 -8.11 12.48 7.87
N THR A 47 -6.99 13.11 7.55
CA THR A 47 -6.91 14.20 6.58
C THR A 47 -6.00 13.75 5.44
N LEU A 48 -6.52 13.72 4.22
CA LEU A 48 -5.77 13.43 3.01
C LEU A 48 -5.20 14.73 2.45
N ALA A 49 -3.88 14.90 2.61
CA ALA A 49 -3.12 15.96 1.95
C ALA A 49 -2.45 15.37 0.70
N GLN A 50 -2.84 15.83 -0.49
CA GLN A 50 -2.13 15.48 -1.73
C GLN A 50 -1.05 16.52 -1.99
N ASN A 51 0.22 16.12 -1.97
CA ASN A 51 1.31 17.00 -2.34
C ASN A 51 1.53 16.90 -3.85
N THR A 52 1.08 17.91 -4.59
CA THR A 52 1.00 17.93 -6.07
C THR A 52 2.35 18.09 -6.78
N GLU A 53 3.49 17.94 -6.09
CA GLU A 53 4.80 18.20 -6.67
C GLU A 53 5.25 17.18 -7.74
N LYS A 54 4.55 16.03 -7.89
CA LYS A 54 4.91 14.99 -8.88
C LYS A 54 3.90 14.77 -10.01
N ALA A 55 2.84 15.57 -10.10
CA ALA A 55 1.84 15.43 -11.18
C ALA A 55 2.12 16.33 -12.41
N SER A 56 3.26 17.04 -12.45
CA SER A 56 3.61 17.99 -13.51
C SER A 56 4.74 17.50 -14.43
N SER A 57 4.62 16.29 -14.96
CA SER A 57 5.48 15.88 -16.08
C SER A 57 4.69 15.13 -17.14
N SER A 58 3.65 15.78 -17.69
CA SER A 58 3.20 15.62 -19.08
C SER A 58 1.95 16.47 -19.34
N LYS A 59 2.08 17.39 -20.31
CA LYS A 59 1.04 18.08 -21.12
C LYS A 59 0.52 19.45 -20.65
N SER A 60 1.11 20.47 -21.29
CA SER A 60 0.49 21.64 -21.96
C SER A 60 -0.73 22.32 -21.36
N ASP A 61 -0.52 23.57 -20.93
CA ASP A 61 -1.39 24.76 -21.03
C ASP A 61 -2.91 24.52 -21.14
N ALA A 62 -3.58 24.48 -19.97
CA ALA A 62 -4.94 25.01 -19.71
C ALA A 62 -5.69 24.32 -18.54
N GLU A 63 -5.02 23.84 -17.49
CA GLU A 63 -5.72 23.48 -16.26
C GLU A 63 -5.05 24.13 -15.05
N LYS A 64 -5.72 25.18 -14.57
CA LYS A 64 -5.49 25.87 -13.32
C LYS A 64 -5.26 24.84 -12.20
N THR A 65 -4.06 24.87 -11.63
CA THR A 65 -3.65 24.13 -10.44
C THR A 65 -4.63 24.43 -9.29
N VAL A 66 -5.71 23.65 -9.18
CA VAL A 66 -6.51 23.63 -7.97
C VAL A 66 -5.67 22.85 -6.97
N LEU A 67 -5.00 23.55 -6.05
CA LEU A 67 -4.56 22.93 -4.79
C LEU A 67 -5.79 22.23 -4.24
N SER A 68 -5.84 20.90 -4.40
CA SER A 68 -6.95 20.10 -3.87
C SER A 68 -6.91 20.30 -2.38
N GLN A 69 -7.90 20.99 -1.82
CA GLN A 69 -7.95 21.27 -0.39
C GLN A 69 -7.82 19.95 0.38
N PRO A 70 -7.13 19.95 1.54
CA PRO A 70 -7.00 18.75 2.35
C PRO A 70 -8.39 18.16 2.61
N LYS A 71 -8.59 16.90 2.21
CA LYS A 71 -9.88 16.23 2.30
C LYS A 71 -9.96 15.46 3.62
N GLN A 72 -10.93 15.78 4.45
CA GLN A 72 -11.19 15.00 5.67
C GLN A 72 -11.98 13.74 5.32
N GLY A 73 -11.63 12.63 5.97
CA GLY A 73 -12.31 11.37 5.79
C GLY A 73 -12.43 10.58 7.08
N ILE A 74 -13.36 9.62 7.06
CA ILE A 74 -13.59 8.69 8.15
C ILE A 74 -13.61 7.27 7.58
N LEU A 75 -12.82 6.39 8.16
CA LEU A 75 -12.79 4.97 7.85
C LEU A 75 -13.29 4.19 9.07
N TRP A 76 -14.33 3.39 8.87
CA TRP A 76 -14.80 2.40 9.84
C TRP A 76 -14.41 1.00 9.33
N ILE A 77 -13.80 0.19 10.19
CA ILE A 77 -13.42 -1.19 9.90
C ILE A 77 -14.03 -2.08 10.98
N SER A 78 -14.65 -3.18 10.56
CA SER A 78 -15.17 -4.22 11.44
C SER A 78 -14.94 -5.57 10.78
N GLU A 79 -14.04 -6.38 11.34
CA GLU A 79 -13.63 -7.67 10.77
C GLU A 79 -13.21 -7.55 9.29
N ASN A 80 -13.97 -8.16 8.36
CA ASN A 80 -13.74 -8.10 6.91
C ASN A 80 -14.49 -6.96 6.20
N LYS A 81 -15.26 -6.15 6.94
CA LYS A 81 -16.10 -5.07 6.42
C LYS A 81 -15.45 -3.73 6.62
N PHE A 82 -15.67 -2.80 5.68
CA PHE A 82 -15.28 -1.42 5.86
C PHE A 82 -16.26 -0.43 5.25
N ARG A 83 -16.28 0.78 5.82
CA ARG A 83 -16.93 1.95 5.24
C ARG A 83 -15.95 3.11 5.24
N LEU A 84 -15.68 3.66 4.07
CA LEU A 84 -14.85 4.83 3.88
C LEU A 84 -15.76 5.99 3.44
N MET A 85 -15.73 7.08 4.19
CA MET A 85 -16.36 8.34 3.81
C MET A 85 -15.27 9.37 3.54
N LEU A 86 -15.25 9.94 2.34
CA LEU A 86 -14.29 10.95 1.92
C LEU A 86 -14.97 11.91 0.94
N ASP A 87 -14.97 13.21 1.25
CA ASP A 87 -15.44 14.24 0.32
C ASP A 87 -16.86 14.01 -0.23
N GLY A 88 -17.79 13.67 0.66
CA GLY A 88 -19.18 13.36 0.31
C GLY A 88 -19.39 12.00 -0.38
N GLN A 89 -18.32 11.29 -0.74
CA GLN A 89 -18.38 9.94 -1.29
C GLN A 89 -18.32 8.91 -0.16
N ILE A 90 -19.07 7.82 -0.34
CA ILE A 90 -19.10 6.69 0.58
C ILE A 90 -18.75 5.43 -0.21
N ILE A 91 -17.70 4.73 0.21
CA ILE A 91 -17.29 3.43 -0.32
C ILE A 91 -17.54 2.40 0.77
N ILE A 92 -18.24 1.32 0.45
CA ILE A 92 -18.62 0.27 1.39
C ILE A 92 -18.14 -1.08 0.87
N ASN A 93 -17.59 -1.89 1.77
CA ASN A 93 -17.38 -3.32 1.59
C ASN A 93 -18.04 -4.02 2.79
N ASP A 94 -18.99 -4.92 2.51
CA ASP A 94 -19.78 -5.63 3.52
C ASP A 94 -19.32 -7.08 3.75
N GLY A 95 -18.15 -7.48 3.23
CA GLY A 95 -17.56 -8.81 3.33
C GLY A 95 -17.49 -9.55 2.01
#